data_AF-A0A6P0Z2P9-F1
#
_entry.id   AF-A0A6P0Z2P9-F1
#
_cell.length_a   1.000
_cell.length_b   1.000
_cell.length_c   1.000
_cell.angle_alpha   90.00
_cell.angle_beta   90.00
_cell.angle_gamma   90.00
#
_symmetry.space_group_name_H-M   'P 1'
#
loop_
_entity.id
_entity.type
_entity.pdbx_description
1 polymer ?
#
loop_
_entity_poly.entity_id
_entity_poly.type
_entity_poly.pdbx_seq_one_letter_code
_entity_poly.pdbx_strand_id
1 'polypeptide(L)'
;WRHILSKCLGREDLHNVEIQSFDLQPNDRLLLCSDGLTEELSDHLITSHMKSIRSCHKAAESLISAAKDNGGRDNITVILIAADS
;
A
#
# COMPACT_ATOMS: atom_id res chain seq x y z
N TRP A 1 -6.35 -18.59 -12.61
CA TRP A 1 -5.05 -17.90 -12.63
C TRP A 1 -5.23 -16.58 -11.90
N ARG A 2 -4.79 -16.45 -10.64
CA ARG A 2 -5.10 -15.26 -9.81
C ARG A 2 -3.85 -14.50 -9.30
N HIS A 3 -2.67 -15.13 -9.28
CA HIS A 3 -1.39 -14.49 -8.92
C HIS A 3 -0.29 -14.92 -9.90
N ILE A 4 -0.32 -14.41 -11.14
CA ILE A 4 0.84 -14.51 -12.05
C ILE A 4 1.41 -13.11 -12.23
N LEU A 5 2.64 -12.92 -11.74
CA LEU A 5 3.41 -11.71 -12.01
C LEU A 5 4.05 -11.80 -13.40
N SER A 6 3.72 -10.86 -14.27
CA SER A 6 4.32 -10.74 -15.60
C SER A 6 5.73 -10.13 -15.54
N LYS A 7 6.04 -9.36 -14.50
CA LYS A 7 7.35 -8.74 -14.25
C LYS A 7 7.79 -9.02 -12.82
N CYS A 8 9.02 -9.47 -12.63
CA CYS A 8 9.66 -9.56 -11.32
C CYS A 8 11.18 -9.43 -11.45
N LEU A 9 11.81 -8.98 -10.37
CA LEU A 9 13.26 -8.86 -10.30
C LEU A 9 13.91 -10.26 -10.36
N GLY A 10 14.97 -10.40 -11.16
CA GLY A 10 15.71 -11.66 -11.32
C GLY A 10 15.30 -12.51 -12.52
N ARG A 11 14.30 -12.09 -13.32
CA ARG A 11 14.12 -12.65 -14.67
C ARG A 11 15.04 -11.96 -15.67
N GLU A 12 15.55 -12.74 -16.62
CA GLU A 12 16.42 -12.23 -17.69
C GLU A 12 15.73 -11.18 -18.59
N ASP A 13 14.40 -11.20 -18.65
CA ASP A 13 13.57 -10.32 -19.47
C ASP A 13 13.09 -9.03 -18.78
N LEU A 14 13.59 -8.73 -17.57
CA LEU A 14 13.30 -7.47 -16.90
C LEU A 14 14.07 -6.31 -17.54
N HIS A 15 13.63 -5.87 -18.72
CA HIS A 15 14.30 -4.82 -19.47
C HIS A 15 13.75 -3.42 -19.20
N ASN A 16 12.53 -3.29 -18.67
CA ASN A 16 11.88 -1.98 -18.51
C ASN A 16 11.14 -1.84 -17.17
N VAL A 17 11.77 -1.10 -16.24
CA VAL A 17 11.16 -0.63 -15.00
C VAL A 17 10.36 0.63 -15.29
N GLU A 18 9.14 0.71 -14.76
CA GLU A 18 8.32 1.91 -14.87
C GLU A 18 8.74 2.91 -13.79
N ILE A 19 9.05 4.13 -14.22
CA ILE A 19 9.40 5.24 -13.33
C ILE A 19 8.32 6.30 -13.52
N GLN A 20 7.62 6.60 -12.44
CA GLN A 20 6.63 7.67 -12.40
C GLN A 20 7.04 8.69 -11.33
N SER A 21 7.04 9.96 -11.71
CA SER A 21 7.18 11.09 -10.78
C SER A 21 5.81 11.64 -10.42
N PHE A 22 5.69 12.14 -9.19
CA PHE A 22 4.48 12.78 -8.68
C PHE A 22 4.86 13.89 -7.72
N ASP A 23 4.14 15.01 -7.80
CA ASP A 23 4.34 16.16 -6.91
C ASP A 23 3.47 16.01 -5.67
N LEU A 24 4.11 15.77 -4.52
CA LEU A 24 3.44 15.72 -3.21
C LEU A 24 3.11 17.15 -2.75
N GLN A 25 1.82 17.44 -2.55
CA GLN A 25 1.37 18.72 -1.99
C GLN A 25 1.31 18.66 -0.46
N PRO A 26 1.38 19.81 0.24
CA PRO A 26 1.14 19.87 1.68
C PRO A 26 -0.16 19.18 2.08
N ASN A 27 -0.10 18.35 3.12
CA ASN A 27 -1.20 17.49 3.61
C ASN A 27 -1.51 16.25 2.76
N ASP A 28 -0.79 16.00 1.67
CA ASP A 28 -0.93 14.74 0.95
C ASP A 28 -0.37 13.57 1.77
N ARG A 29 -0.95 12.40 1.53
CA ARG A 29 -0.51 11.14 2.11
C ARG A 29 -0.31 10.12 1.02
N LEU A 30 0.88 9.54 0.98
CA LEU A 30 1.22 8.45 0.06
C LEU A 30 1.24 7.13 0.82
N LEU A 31 0.59 6.12 0.23
CA LEU A 31 0.60 4.73 0.68
C LEU A 31 1.31 3.88 -0.36
N LEU A 32 2.36 3.17 0.06
CA LEU A 32 2.89 2.02 -0.67
C LEU A 32 2.54 0.76 0.12
N CYS A 33 2.03 -0.26 -0.55
CA CYS A 33 1.64 -1.50 0.09
C CYS A 33 1.87 -2.71 -0.83
N SER A 34 1.93 -3.90 -0.23
CA SER A 34 1.82 -5.16 -0.98
C SER A 34 0.37 -5.46 -1.32
N ASP A 35 0.17 -6.37 -2.29
CA ASP A 35 -1.14 -6.96 -2.64
C ASP A 35 -1.84 -7.59 -1.43
N GLY A 36 -1.09 -8.15 -0.47
CA GLY A 36 -1.66 -8.64 0.79
C GLY A 36 -2.54 -7.62 1.54
N LEU A 37 -2.34 -6.30 1.35
CA LEU A 37 -3.26 -5.29 1.89
C LEU A 37 -4.53 -5.14 1.03
N THR A 38 -4.37 -4.95 -0.28
CA THR A 38 -5.47 -4.59 -1.20
C THR A 38 -6.36 -5.78 -1.56
N GLU A 39 -5.87 -7.00 -1.39
CA GLU A 39 -6.69 -8.22 -1.48
C GLU A 39 -7.60 -8.42 -0.26
N GLU A 40 -7.24 -7.83 0.88
CA GLU A 40 -8.03 -7.90 2.11
C GLU A 40 -8.89 -6.66 2.32
N LEU A 41 -8.44 -5.46 1.92
CA LEU A 41 -9.16 -4.22 2.16
C LEU A 41 -9.47 -3.50 0.86
N SER A 42 -10.70 -2.99 0.74
CA SER A 42 -11.08 -2.13 -0.38
C SER A 42 -10.47 -0.74 -0.25
N ASP A 43 -10.30 -0.06 -1.39
CA ASP A 43 -9.80 1.33 -1.44
C ASP A 43 -10.58 2.29 -0.53
N HIS A 44 -11.89 2.06 -0.39
CA HIS A 44 -12.73 2.85 0.51
C HIS A 44 -12.32 2.67 1.98
N LEU A 45 -12.10 1.42 2.43
CA LEU A 45 -11.65 1.15 3.79
C LEU A 45 -10.25 1.71 4.02
N ILE A 46 -9.32 1.46 3.09
CA ILE A 46 -7.96 1.99 3.14
C ILE A 46 -7.99 3.52 3.29
N THR A 47 -8.77 4.20 2.43
CA THR A 47 -8.94 5.66 2.48
C THR A 47 -9.54 6.12 3.80
N SER A 48 -10.50 5.38 4.36
CA SER A 48 -11.11 5.70 5.66
C SER A 48 -10.08 5.67 6.79
N HIS A 49 -9.25 4.62 6.87
CA HIS A 49 -8.16 4.53 7.86
C HIS A 49 -7.13 5.66 7.66
N MET A 50 -6.77 5.96 6.40
CA MET A 50 -5.87 7.06 6.07
C MET A 50 -6.45 8.46 6.34
N LYS A 51 -7.76 8.65 6.35
CA LYS A 51 -8.35 9.97 6.66
C LYS A 51 -8.61 10.16 8.15
N SER A 52 -9.01 9.09 8.84
CA SER A 52 -9.41 9.15 10.25
C SER A 52 -8.23 9.20 11.22
N ILE A 53 -7.06 8.66 10.84
CA ILE A 53 -5.91 8.55 11.74
C ILE A 53 -4.76 9.42 11.23
N ARG A 54 -4.51 10.54 11.91
CA ARG A 54 -3.47 11.52 11.50
C ARG A 54 -2.04 10.98 11.60
N SER A 55 -1.75 10.17 12.62
CA SER A 55 -0.41 9.57 12.78
C SER A 55 -0.18 8.50 11.71
N CYS A 56 0.87 8.64 10.92
CA CYS A 56 1.26 7.64 9.91
C CYS A 56 1.50 6.27 10.52
N HIS A 57 2.17 6.22 11.68
CA HIS A 57 2.43 4.98 12.39
C HIS A 57 1.13 4.28 12.80
N LYS A 58 0.23 4.99 13.50
CA LYS A 58 -1.06 4.40 13.93
C LYS A 58 -1.95 4.03 12.75
N ALA A 59 -1.91 4.80 11.67
CA ALA A 59 -2.67 4.48 10.46
C ALA A 59 -2.14 3.20 9.81
N ALA A 60 -0.82 3.02 9.73
CA ALA A 60 -0.20 1.80 9.21
C ALA A 60 -0.57 0.58 10.07
N GLU A 61 -0.47 0.70 11.40
CA GLU A 61 -0.89 -0.37 12.32
C GLU A 61 -2.37 -0.72 12.17
N SER A 62 -3.23 0.29 12.06
CA SER A 62 -4.67 0.09 11.87
C SER A 62 -4.99 -0.62 10.54
N LEU A 63 -4.30 -0.26 9.46
CA LEU A 63 -4.44 -0.92 8.16
C LEU A 63 -3.99 -2.39 8.23
N ILE A 64 -2.85 -2.66 8.86
CA ILE A 64 -2.33 -4.02 9.04
C ILE A 64 -3.29 -4.86 9.89
N SER A 65 -3.81 -4.30 10.99
CA SER A 65 -4.78 -5.01 11.84
C SER A 65 -6.06 -5.32 11.06
N ALA A 66 -6.64 -4.33 10.40
CA ALA A 66 -7.88 -4.52 9.63
C ALA A 66 -7.73 -5.57 8.52
N ALA A 67 -6.59 -5.60 7.81
CA ALA A 67 -6.33 -6.61 6.79
C ALA A 67 -6.15 -8.01 7.38
N LYS A 68 -5.48 -8.14 8.54
CA LYS A 68 -5.38 -9.41 9.27
C LYS A 68 -6.75 -9.89 9.74
N ASP A 69 -7.58 -8.99 10.26
CA ASP A 69 -8.91 -9.30 10.78
C ASP A 69 -9.89 -9.71 9.66
N ASN A 70 -9.72 -9.21 8.43
CA ASN A 70 -10.56 -9.58 7.30
C ASN A 70 -10.16 -10.92 6.63
N GLY A 71 -8.99 -11.47 6.97
CA GLY A 71 -8.56 -12.78 6.50
C GLY A 71 -7.07 -13.02 6.61
N GLY A 72 -6.25 -11.98 6.38
CA GLY A 72 -4.79 -12.04 6.52
C GLY A 72 -4.12 -13.16 5.74
N ARG A 73 -4.55 -13.40 4.49
CA ARG A 73 -4.14 -14.58 3.70
C ARG A 73 -2.71 -14.51 3.18
N ASP A 74 -2.11 -13.32 3.14
CA ASP A 74 -0.75 -13.11 2.67
C ASP A 74 0.03 -12.12 3.57
N ASN A 75 1.32 -11.94 3.30
CA ASN A 75 2.18 -10.97 3.96
C ASN A 75 1.76 -9.54 3.62
N ILE A 76 1.40 -8.80 4.66
CA ILE A 76 0.96 -7.40 4.56
C ILE A 76 2.16 -6.51 4.87
N THR A 77 2.57 -5.72 3.88
CA THR A 77 3.59 -4.67 4.03
C THR A 77 2.97 -3.32 3.72
N VAL A 78 3.24 -2.31 4.55
CA VAL A 78 2.71 -0.95 4.41
C VAL A 78 3.81 0.07 4.71
N ILE A 79 3.92 1.08 3.85
CA ILE A 79 4.71 2.30 4.05
C ILE A 79 3.78 3.49 3.86
N LEU A 80 3.72 4.36 4.86
CA LEU A 80 2.96 5.61 4.81
C LEU A 80 3.88 6.81 4.94
N ILE A 81 3.73 7.74 4.01
CA ILE A 81 4.46 9.00 3.97
C ILE A 81 3.41 10.12 4.03
N ALA A 82 3.65 11.13 4.87
CA ALA A 82 2.86 12.35 4.87
C ALA A 82 3.76 13.51 4.46
N ALA A 83 3.26 14.36 3.56
CA ALA A 83 3.88 15.63 3.27
C ALA A 83 3.50 16.60 4.39
N ASP A 84 4.48 16.92 5.23
CA ASP A 84 4.32 17.95 6.25
C ASP A 84 4.00 19.29 5.58
N SER A 85 3.12 20.04 6.24
CA SER A 85 2.69 21.38 5.83
C SER A 85 3.74 22.45 6.09
#